data_AF-A0A1R2BV55-F1
#
_entry.id   AF-A0A1R2BV55-F1
#
_cell.length_a   1.000
_cell.length_b   1.000
_cell.length_c   1.000
_cell.angle_alpha   90.00
_cell.angle_beta   90.00
_cell.angle_gamma   90.00
#
_symmetry.space_group_name_H-M   'P 1'
#
loop_
_entity.id
_entity.type
_entity.pdbx_description
1 polymer ?
#
loop_
_entity_poly.entity_id
_entity_poly.type
_entity_poly.pdbx_seq_one_letter_code
_entity_poly.pdbx_strand_id
1 'polypeptide(L)'
;MLNEIRELMERIDPASEKILLLSTKCTEFISNFPYDIQKLIDLWSKTIEISPQKLSFLFLCNDILRNSSSETLLNLFQFSLPRAISLTSNETSSIEDIKKLIKLWGERQYFSRQVLDDWEKICERAEQYGNISNRSNFMYVINFGKKMLNLRIAQKKTLEVDRENRQKALEEEHQVREELPEENTRSG
;
A
#
# COMPACT_ATOMS: atom_id res chain seq x y z
N MET A 1 30.72 -4.15 -13.82
CA MET A 1 29.55 -5.00 -14.05
C MET A 1 28.52 -4.90 -12.91
N LEU A 2 28.83 -5.21 -11.64
CA LEU A 2 27.83 -5.13 -10.57
C LEU A 2 27.24 -3.71 -10.34
N ASN A 3 28.06 -2.65 -10.47
CA ASN A 3 27.58 -1.27 -10.38
C ASN A 3 26.63 -0.90 -11.54
N GLU A 4 26.92 -1.38 -12.74
CA GLU A 4 26.04 -1.18 -13.91
C GLU A 4 24.69 -1.89 -13.70
N ILE A 5 24.72 -3.12 -13.17
CA ILE A 5 23.49 -3.85 -12.81
C ILE A 5 22.68 -3.09 -11.75
N ARG A 6 23.34 -2.51 -10.74
CA ARG A 6 22.69 -1.67 -9.72
C ARG A 6 21.96 -0.49 -10.36
N GLU A 7 22.64 0.28 -11.20
CA GLU A 7 22.05 1.44 -11.87
C GLU A 7 20.84 1.06 -12.74
N LEU A 8 20.90 -0.10 -13.40
CA LEU A 8 19.79 -0.64 -14.18
C LEU A 8 18.63 -1.11 -13.29
N MET A 9 18.91 -1.78 -12.16
CA MET A 9 17.89 -2.20 -11.19
C MET A 9 17.16 -1.02 -10.55
N GLU A 10 17.88 0.06 -10.22
CA GLU A 10 17.29 1.28 -9.65
C GLU A 10 16.30 1.96 -10.60
N ARG A 11 16.45 1.74 -11.91
CA ARG A 11 15.61 2.30 -12.97
C ARG A 11 14.75 1.23 -13.66
N ILE A 12 14.52 0.11 -12.98
CA ILE A 12 13.72 -0.97 -13.55
C ILE A 12 12.33 -0.47 -13.91
N ASP A 13 11.82 -0.99 -15.01
CA ASP A 13 10.58 -0.56 -15.65
C ASP A 13 9.89 -1.82 -16.17
N PRO A 14 8.55 -1.88 -16.15
CA PRO A 14 7.80 -3.04 -16.62
C PRO A 14 7.98 -3.33 -18.13
N ALA A 15 8.57 -2.41 -18.91
CA ALA A 15 8.88 -2.65 -20.31
C ALA A 15 9.78 -3.88 -20.50
N SER A 16 9.28 -4.85 -21.28
CA SER A 16 9.94 -6.15 -21.50
C SER A 16 11.39 -6.03 -21.98
N GLU A 17 11.72 -5.03 -22.81
CA GLU A 17 13.07 -4.82 -23.33
C GLU A 17 14.08 -4.44 -22.24
N LYS A 18 13.66 -3.62 -21.27
CA LYS A 18 14.51 -3.18 -20.15
C LYS A 18 14.77 -4.34 -19.18
N ILE A 19 13.74 -5.14 -18.91
CA ILE A 19 13.87 -6.37 -18.11
C ILE A 19 14.80 -7.36 -18.82
N LEU A 20 14.64 -7.54 -20.14
CA LEU A 20 15.50 -8.42 -20.93
C LEU A 20 16.96 -7.98 -20.89
N LEU A 21 17.25 -6.69 -21.14
CA LEU A 21 18.61 -6.14 -21.07
C LEU A 21 19.25 -6.40 -19.69
N LEU A 22 18.52 -6.10 -18.62
CA LEU A 22 19.01 -6.30 -17.26
C LEU A 22 19.20 -7.79 -16.94
N SER A 23 18.31 -8.67 -17.40
CA SER A 23 18.44 -10.11 -17.23
C SER A 23 19.71 -10.63 -17.91
N THR A 24 20.00 -10.17 -19.13
CA THR A 24 21.22 -10.52 -19.87
C THR A 24 22.47 -10.12 -19.08
N LYS A 25 22.51 -8.89 -18.55
CA LYS A 25 23.62 -8.40 -17.71
C LYS A 25 23.78 -9.22 -16.42
N CYS A 26 22.67 -9.61 -15.79
CA CYS A 26 22.70 -10.47 -14.60
C CYS A 26 23.23 -11.87 -14.95
N THR A 27 22.79 -12.46 -16.06
CA THR A 27 23.24 -13.80 -16.49
C THR A 27 24.72 -13.80 -16.90
N GLU A 28 25.18 -12.73 -17.56
CA GLU A 28 26.59 -12.51 -17.88
C GLU A 28 27.42 -12.40 -16.59
N PHE A 29 26.93 -11.65 -15.60
CA PHE A 29 27.59 -11.55 -14.30
C PHE A 29 27.69 -12.89 -13.58
N ILE A 30 26.61 -13.67 -13.56
CA ILE A 30 26.58 -15.01 -12.95
C ILE A 30 27.59 -15.94 -13.61
N SER A 31 27.73 -15.84 -14.94
CA SER A 31 28.63 -16.69 -15.72
C SER A 31 30.10 -16.30 -15.52
N ASN A 32 30.39 -15.00 -15.46
CA ASN A 32 31.75 -14.47 -15.33
C ASN A 32 32.25 -14.45 -13.87
N PHE A 33 31.34 -14.33 -12.89
CA PHE A 33 31.67 -14.16 -11.47
C PHE A 33 30.83 -15.10 -10.56
N PRO A 34 30.98 -16.43 -10.68
CA PRO A 34 30.16 -17.40 -9.96
C PRO A 34 30.28 -17.33 -8.43
N TYR A 35 31.43 -16.88 -7.91
CA TYR A 35 31.64 -16.68 -6.47
C TYR A 35 30.96 -15.41 -5.92
N ASP A 36 30.53 -14.51 -6.79
CA ASP A 36 29.89 -13.25 -6.42
C ASP A 36 28.36 -13.26 -6.63
N ILE A 37 27.76 -14.41 -6.95
CA ILE A 37 26.29 -14.54 -7.14
C ILE A 37 25.53 -14.05 -5.90
N GLN A 38 26.04 -14.32 -4.68
CA GLN A 38 25.45 -13.81 -3.44
C GLN A 38 25.31 -12.29 -3.47
N LYS A 39 26.33 -11.56 -3.93
CA LYS A 39 26.31 -10.09 -3.97
C LYS A 39 25.25 -9.56 -4.93
N LEU A 40 24.99 -10.28 -6.03
CA LEU A 40 23.91 -9.96 -6.97
C LEU A 40 22.53 -10.18 -6.33
N ILE A 41 22.33 -11.29 -5.62
CA ILE A 41 21.06 -11.58 -4.94
C ILE A 41 20.82 -10.62 -3.78
N ASP A 42 21.84 -10.26 -3.02
CA ASP A 42 21.75 -9.25 -1.96
C ASP A 42 21.36 -7.88 -2.51
N LEU A 43 21.96 -7.50 -3.65
CA LEU A 43 21.60 -6.27 -4.35
C LEU A 43 20.15 -6.31 -4.82
N TRP A 44 19.73 -7.38 -5.49
CA TRP A 44 18.34 -7.56 -5.94
C TRP A 44 17.35 -7.49 -4.75
N SER A 45 17.65 -8.17 -3.65
CA SER A 45 16.82 -8.23 -2.45
C SER A 45 16.67 -6.86 -1.77
N LYS A 46 17.75 -6.08 -1.70
CA LYS A 46 17.70 -4.71 -1.15
C LYS A 46 16.91 -3.76 -2.06
N THR A 47 17.10 -3.87 -3.37
CA THR A 47 16.47 -2.94 -4.32
C THR A 47 14.96 -3.17 -4.43
N ILE A 48 14.48 -4.42 -4.41
CA ILE A 48 13.04 -4.70 -4.46
C ILE A 48 12.28 -4.14 -3.24
N GLU A 49 12.91 -4.10 -2.05
CA GLU A 49 12.29 -3.56 -0.84
C GLU A 49 11.92 -2.08 -0.97
N ILE A 50 12.80 -1.29 -1.58
CA ILE A 50 12.62 0.15 -1.75
C ILE A 50 11.94 0.53 -3.07
N SER A 51 11.88 -0.40 -4.03
CA SER A 51 11.33 -0.10 -5.35
C SER A 51 9.80 -0.07 -5.37
N PRO A 52 9.18 0.88 -6.09
CA PRO A 52 7.75 0.80 -6.40
C PRO A 52 7.43 -0.27 -7.46
N GLN A 53 8.41 -0.73 -8.25
CA GLN A 53 8.21 -1.65 -9.38
C GLN A 53 8.47 -3.12 -8.99
N LYS A 54 7.87 -3.58 -7.89
CA LYS A 54 8.18 -4.89 -7.29
C LYS A 54 7.88 -6.08 -8.20
N LEU A 55 6.80 -6.01 -8.98
CA LEU A 55 6.44 -7.06 -9.92
C LEU A 55 7.49 -7.22 -11.03
N SER A 56 8.08 -6.11 -11.49
CA SER A 56 9.17 -6.14 -12.49
C SER A 56 10.41 -6.88 -11.97
N PHE A 57 10.70 -6.83 -10.67
CA PHE A 57 11.79 -7.62 -10.07
C PHE A 57 11.50 -9.12 -10.07
N LEU A 58 10.23 -9.53 -9.93
CA LEU A 58 9.84 -10.94 -10.05
C LEU A 58 9.93 -11.42 -11.51
N PHE A 59 9.57 -10.59 -12.49
CA PHE A 59 9.79 -10.89 -13.91
C PHE A 59 11.28 -10.97 -14.25
N LEU A 60 12.10 -10.06 -13.71
CA LEU A 60 13.55 -10.15 -13.84
C LEU A 60 14.09 -11.47 -13.25
N CYS A 61 13.65 -11.85 -12.04
CA CYS A 61 14.04 -13.12 -11.43
C CYS A 61 13.69 -14.31 -12.35
N ASN A 62 12.46 -14.33 -12.89
CA ASN A 62 12.05 -15.37 -13.83
C ASN A 62 12.95 -15.46 -15.07
N ASP A 63 13.34 -14.32 -15.63
CA ASP A 63 14.22 -14.28 -16.81
C ASP A 63 15.66 -14.71 -16.47
N ILE A 64 16.17 -14.35 -15.29
CA ILE A 64 17.47 -14.85 -14.82
C ILE A 64 17.43 -16.36 -14.61
N LEU A 65 16.38 -16.89 -13.96
CA LEU A 65 16.20 -18.32 -13.73
C LEU A 65 16.08 -19.11 -15.04
N ARG A 66 15.39 -18.56 -16.05
CA ARG A 66 15.29 -19.17 -17.39
C ARG A 66 16.64 -19.30 -18.08
N ASN A 67 17.53 -18.34 -17.86
CA ASN A 67 18.77 -18.21 -18.60
C ASN A 67 20.00 -18.66 -17.80
N SER A 68 19.82 -19.17 -16.57
CA SER A 68 20.91 -19.63 -15.72
C SER A 68 20.67 -21.07 -15.26
N SER A 69 21.71 -21.90 -15.37
CA SER A 69 21.72 -23.27 -14.85
C SER A 69 22.38 -23.39 -13.47
N SER A 70 22.62 -22.27 -12.79
CA SER A 70 23.34 -22.26 -11.51
C SER A 70 22.48 -22.77 -10.35
N GLU A 71 22.86 -23.88 -9.74
CA GLU A 71 22.21 -24.41 -8.53
C GLU A 71 22.35 -23.44 -7.34
N THR A 72 23.49 -22.77 -7.21
CA THR A 72 23.70 -21.72 -6.21
C THR A 72 22.66 -20.62 -6.35
N LEU A 73 22.38 -20.19 -7.58
CA LEU A 73 21.36 -19.17 -7.83
C LEU A 73 19.97 -19.64 -7.40
N LEU A 74 19.59 -20.87 -7.75
CA LEU A 74 18.30 -21.46 -7.34
C LEU A 74 18.14 -21.48 -5.82
N ASN A 75 19.17 -21.97 -5.12
CA ASN A 75 19.17 -22.01 -3.66
C ASN A 75 19.02 -20.61 -3.05
N LEU A 76 19.76 -19.62 -3.56
CA LEU A 76 19.69 -18.25 -3.06
C LEU A 76 18.32 -17.61 -3.32
N PHE A 77 17.71 -17.86 -4.48
CA PHE A 77 16.36 -17.38 -4.76
C PHE A 77 15.30 -18.07 -3.91
N GLN A 78 15.46 -19.36 -3.58
CA GLN A 78 14.54 -20.05 -2.68
C GLN A 78 14.43 -19.35 -1.31
N PHE A 79 15.53 -18.76 -0.80
CA PHE A 79 15.53 -18.02 0.46
C PHE A 79 15.00 -16.58 0.34
N SER A 80 15.23 -15.91 -0.79
CA SER A 80 14.87 -14.49 -0.95
C SER A 80 13.47 -14.26 -1.53
N LEU A 81 12.97 -15.19 -2.35
CA LEU A 81 11.65 -15.11 -3.00
C LEU A 81 10.46 -15.02 -2.03
N PRO A 82 10.38 -15.73 -0.88
CA PRO A 82 9.25 -15.59 0.04
C PRO A 82 9.00 -14.13 0.45
N ARG A 83 10.08 -13.39 0.75
CA ARG A 83 10.01 -11.98 1.12
C ARG A 83 9.59 -11.12 -0.06
N ALA A 84 10.20 -11.33 -1.23
CA ALA A 84 9.86 -10.61 -2.45
C ALA A 84 8.39 -10.80 -2.85
N ILE A 85 7.90 -12.04 -2.82
CA ILE A 85 6.51 -12.39 -3.11
C ILE A 85 5.58 -11.68 -2.13
N SER A 86 5.88 -11.71 -0.83
CA SER A 86 5.10 -11.00 0.18
C SER A 86 5.03 -9.49 -0.10
N LEU A 87 6.16 -8.87 -0.44
CA LEU A 87 6.22 -7.44 -0.75
C LEU A 87 5.40 -7.07 -1.99
N THR A 88 5.48 -7.87 -3.04
CA THR A 88 4.74 -7.64 -4.30
C THR A 88 3.25 -7.94 -4.12
N SER A 89 2.89 -8.96 -3.33
CA SER A 89 1.49 -9.35 -3.11
C SER A 89 0.68 -8.32 -2.31
N ASN A 90 1.32 -7.33 -1.68
CA ASN A 90 0.62 -6.21 -1.05
C ASN A 90 -0.19 -5.39 -2.08
N GLU A 91 0.21 -5.43 -3.35
CA GLU A 91 -0.55 -4.87 -4.47
C GLU A 91 -1.46 -5.97 -5.02
N THR A 92 -2.76 -5.91 -4.70
CA THR A 92 -3.72 -6.97 -5.06
C THR A 92 -3.83 -7.20 -6.56
N SER A 93 -3.59 -6.17 -7.38
CA SER A 93 -3.55 -6.26 -8.84
C SER A 93 -2.44 -7.16 -9.36
N SER A 94 -1.35 -7.34 -8.59
CA SER A 94 -0.19 -8.13 -9.01
C SER A 94 -0.31 -9.62 -8.65
N ILE A 95 -1.26 -10.00 -7.79
CA ILE A 95 -1.32 -11.35 -7.21
C ILE A 95 -1.52 -12.42 -8.29
N GLU A 96 -2.38 -12.17 -9.26
CA GLU A 96 -2.64 -13.12 -10.35
C GLU A 96 -1.37 -13.37 -11.19
N ASP A 97 -0.59 -12.31 -11.45
CA ASP A 97 0.67 -12.45 -12.19
C ASP A 97 1.76 -13.15 -11.38
N ILE A 98 1.78 -12.94 -10.05
CA ILE A 98 2.64 -13.71 -9.14
C ILE A 98 2.26 -15.20 -9.18
N LYS A 99 0.98 -15.54 -9.09
CA LYS A 99 0.51 -16.94 -9.17
C LYS A 99 0.91 -17.60 -10.49
N LYS A 100 0.80 -16.88 -11.61
CA LYS A 100 1.30 -17.36 -12.91
C LYS A 100 2.80 -17.65 -12.88
N LEU A 101 3.60 -16.76 -12.28
CA LEU A 101 5.05 -16.98 -12.14
C LEU A 101 5.36 -18.21 -11.29
N ILE A 102 4.70 -18.38 -10.14
CA ILE A 102 4.88 -19.56 -9.27
C ILE A 102 4.55 -20.85 -10.04
N LYS A 103 3.45 -20.84 -10.81
CA LYS A 103 3.09 -21.97 -11.67
C LYS A 103 4.17 -22.26 -12.72
N LEU A 104 4.67 -21.24 -13.41
CA LEU A 104 5.76 -21.38 -14.39
C LEU A 104 7.03 -21.97 -13.76
N TRP A 105 7.38 -21.55 -12.54
CA TRP A 105 8.53 -22.11 -11.83
C TRP A 105 8.34 -23.58 -11.45
N GLY A 106 7.11 -24.00 -11.16
CA GLY A 106 6.76 -25.40 -10.96
C GLY A 106 6.80 -26.23 -12.23
N GLU A 107 6.23 -25.73 -13.33
CA GLU A 107 6.26 -26.40 -14.64
C GLU A 107 7.68 -26.65 -15.14
N ARG A 108 8.60 -25.72 -14.85
CA ARG A 108 10.02 -25.82 -15.19
C ARG A 108 10.88 -26.50 -14.13
N GLN A 109 10.26 -26.97 -13.05
CA GLN A 109 10.92 -27.68 -11.95
C GLN A 109 12.07 -26.89 -11.30
N TYR A 110 11.97 -25.56 -11.23
CA TYR A 110 12.96 -24.74 -10.53
C TYR A 110 12.92 -24.95 -9.02
N PHE A 111 11.73 -25.19 -8.46
CA PHE A 111 11.53 -25.39 -7.03
C PHE A 111 10.60 -26.59 -6.79
N SER A 112 10.72 -27.19 -5.59
CA SER A 112 9.87 -28.29 -5.18
C SER A 112 8.42 -27.85 -4.97
N ARG A 113 7.46 -28.78 -5.10
CA ARG A 113 6.04 -28.44 -4.90
C ARG A 113 5.75 -27.86 -3.52
N GLN A 114 6.42 -28.35 -2.48
CA GLN A 114 6.27 -27.83 -1.12
C GLN A 114 6.64 -26.35 -1.00
N VAL A 115 7.75 -25.94 -1.63
CA VAL A 115 8.18 -24.53 -1.66
C VAL A 115 7.15 -23.67 -2.39
N LEU A 116 6.64 -24.16 -3.52
CA LEU A 116 5.64 -23.45 -4.31
C LEU A 116 4.31 -23.31 -3.57
N ASP A 117 3.84 -24.37 -2.89
CA ASP A 117 2.63 -24.34 -2.05
C ASP A 117 2.74 -23.28 -0.95
N ASP A 118 3.92 -23.15 -0.33
CA ASP A 118 4.14 -22.14 0.71
C ASP A 118 4.10 -20.71 0.15
N TRP A 119 4.56 -20.51 -1.08
CA TRP A 119 4.46 -19.22 -1.77
C TRP A 119 3.04 -18.90 -2.24
N GLU A 120 2.29 -19.90 -2.73
CA GLU A 120 0.87 -19.76 -3.07
C GLU A 120 0.06 -19.30 -1.84
N LYS A 121 0.34 -19.85 -0.65
CA LYS A 121 -0.29 -19.40 0.61
C LYS A 121 0.01 -17.94 0.95
N ILE A 122 1.17 -17.40 0.58
CA ILE A 122 1.47 -15.98 0.78
C ILE A 122 0.50 -15.13 -0.05
N CYS A 123 0.31 -15.49 -1.32
CA CYS A 123 -0.64 -14.84 -2.21
C CYS A 123 -2.08 -14.94 -1.71
N GLU A 124 -2.53 -16.12 -1.28
CA GLU A 124 -3.89 -16.32 -0.75
C GLU A 124 -4.17 -15.46 0.49
N ARG A 125 -3.20 -15.37 1.41
CA ARG A 125 -3.31 -14.49 2.58
C ARG A 125 -3.40 -13.02 2.13
N ALA A 126 -2.57 -12.61 1.18
CA ALA A 126 -2.60 -11.25 0.67
C ALA A 126 -3.94 -10.90 -0.01
N GLU A 127 -4.57 -11.83 -0.73
CA GLU A 127 -5.93 -11.64 -1.29
C GLU A 127 -6.99 -11.51 -0.20
N GLN A 128 -6.91 -12.34 0.84
CA GLN A 128 -7.85 -12.33 1.96
C GLN A 128 -7.77 -11.00 2.73
N TYR A 129 -6.56 -10.54 3.07
CA TYR A 129 -6.36 -9.33 3.88
C TYR A 129 -6.34 -8.03 3.07
N GLY A 130 -5.91 -8.07 1.81
CA GLY A 130 -5.96 -6.93 0.88
C GLY A 130 -7.38 -6.49 0.56
N ASN A 131 -8.34 -7.43 0.54
CA ASN A 131 -9.76 -7.10 0.40
C ASN A 131 -10.38 -6.53 1.69
N ILE A 132 -9.80 -6.79 2.86
CA ILE A 132 -10.29 -6.28 4.15
C ILE A 132 -9.86 -4.82 4.36
N SER A 133 -8.67 -4.41 3.92
CA SER A 133 -8.20 -3.02 4.06
C SER A 133 -9.05 -2.02 3.25
N ASN A 134 -9.52 -2.41 2.07
CA ASN A 134 -10.45 -1.61 1.27
C ASN A 134 -11.81 -1.43 1.96
N ARG A 135 -12.32 -2.47 2.63
CA ARG A 135 -13.60 -2.40 3.36
C ARG A 135 -13.50 -1.57 4.64
N SER A 136 -12.39 -1.66 5.35
CA SER A 136 -12.12 -0.86 6.56
C SER A 136 -11.88 0.61 6.25
N ASN A 137 -11.14 0.95 5.19
CA ASN A 137 -11.00 2.34 4.73
C ASN A 137 -12.34 2.92 4.24
N PHE A 138 -13.12 2.15 3.50
CA PHE A 138 -14.45 2.55 3.06
C PHE A 138 -15.41 2.76 4.24
N MET A 139 -15.42 1.84 5.22
CA MET A 139 -16.22 1.99 6.44
C MET A 139 -15.74 3.14 7.32
N TYR A 140 -14.43 3.41 7.38
CA TYR A 140 -13.90 4.58 8.07
C TYR A 140 -14.38 5.87 7.41
N VAL A 141 -14.34 5.96 6.07
CA VAL A 141 -14.85 7.11 5.31
C VAL A 141 -16.37 7.30 5.52
N ILE A 142 -17.15 6.22 5.50
CA ILE A 142 -18.60 6.28 5.78
C ILE A 142 -18.87 6.73 7.23
N ASN A 143 -18.19 6.14 8.20
CA ASN A 143 -18.38 6.47 9.61
C ASN A 143 -17.92 7.89 9.93
N PHE A 144 -16.83 8.35 9.29
CA PHE A 144 -16.37 9.72 9.37
C PHE A 144 -17.39 10.69 8.75
N GLY A 145 -17.95 10.36 7.58
CA GLY A 145 -19.02 11.14 6.94
C GLY A 145 -20.28 11.25 7.83
N LYS A 146 -20.72 10.15 8.43
CA LYS A 146 -21.84 10.13 9.39
C LYS A 146 -21.54 10.99 10.63
N LYS A 147 -20.32 10.92 11.16
CA LYS A 147 -19.89 11.71 12.32
C LYS A 147 -19.88 13.21 12.00
N MET A 148 -19.39 13.60 10.82
CA MET A 148 -19.39 14.99 10.37
C MET A 148 -20.81 15.53 10.15
N LEU A 149 -21.73 14.71 9.62
CA LEU A 149 -23.13 15.10 9.46
C LEU A 149 -23.81 15.32 10.83
N ASN A 150 -23.60 14.40 11.77
CA ASN A 150 -24.16 14.52 13.12
C ASN A 150 -23.63 15.75 13.86
N LEU A 151 -22.34 16.08 13.69
CA LEU A 151 -21.75 17.30 14.26
C LEU A 151 -22.38 18.56 13.68
N ARG A 152 -22.62 18.63 12.37
CA ARG A 152 -23.34 19.77 11.75
C ARG A 152 -24.76 19.90 12.27
N ILE A 153 -25.49 18.79 12.41
CA ILE A 153 -26.86 18.79 12.93
C ILE A 153 -26.87 19.25 14.39
N ALA A 154 -25.92 18.78 15.20
CA ALA A 154 -25.78 19.20 16.60
C ALA A 154 -25.47 20.70 16.70
N GLN A 155 -24.51 21.21 15.92
CA GLN A 155 -24.20 22.64 15.87
C GLN A 155 -25.39 23.50 15.45
N LYS A 156 -26.17 23.04 14.46
CA LYS A 156 -27.38 23.74 14.02
C LYS A 156 -28.42 23.80 15.15
N LYS A 157 -28.64 22.70 15.87
CA LYS A 157 -29.53 22.68 17.05
C LYS A 157 -29.05 23.61 18.16
N THR A 158 -27.76 23.63 18.45
CA THR A 158 -27.21 24.55 19.48
C THR A 158 -27.42 26.00 19.09
N LEU A 159 -27.21 26.36 17.82
CA LEU A 159 -27.44 27.70 17.31
C LEU A 159 -28.92 28.11 17.33
N GLU A 160 -29.83 27.17 17.08
CA GLU A 160 -31.28 27.41 17.19
C GLU A 160 -31.69 27.66 18.65
N VAL A 161 -31.19 26.86 19.59
CA VAL A 161 -31.45 27.05 21.03
C VAL A 161 -30.87 28.37 21.55
N ASP A 162 -29.65 28.73 21.15
CA ASP A 162 -29.04 30.02 21.54
C ASP A 162 -29.82 31.21 20.98
N ARG A 163 -30.39 31.08 19.78
CA ARG A 163 -31.22 32.12 19.18
C ARG A 163 -32.55 32.28 19.91
N GLU A 164 -33.21 31.18 20.26
CA GLU A 164 -34.45 31.20 21.05
C GLU A 164 -34.25 31.79 22.44
N ASN A 165 -33.15 31.44 23.11
CA ASN A 165 -32.82 31.99 24.43
C ASN A 165 -32.52 33.49 24.39
N ARG A 166 -31.80 33.97 23.37
CA ARG A 166 -31.57 35.42 23.18
C ARG A 166 -32.85 36.18 22.88
N GLN A 167 -33.77 35.57 22.13
CA GLN A 167 -35.04 36.20 21.79
C GLN A 167 -35.94 36.34 23.03
N LYS A 168 -36.02 35.30 23.87
CA LYS A 168 -36.72 35.37 25.16
C LYS A 168 -36.12 36.41 26.11
N ALA A 169 -34.79 36.48 26.20
CA ALA A 169 -34.13 37.48 27.05
C ALA A 169 -34.43 38.92 26.59
N LEU A 170 -34.53 39.16 25.28
CA LEU A 170 -34.92 40.46 24.73
C LEU A 170 -36.41 40.77 24.98
N GLU A 171 -37.30 39.78 24.90
CA GLU A 171 -38.72 39.93 25.23
C GLU A 171 -38.94 40.23 26.72
N GLU A 172 -38.19 39.57 27.61
CA GLU A 172 -38.17 39.86 29.05
C GLU A 172 -37.62 41.25 29.36
N GLU A 173 -36.53 41.69 28.70
CA GLU A 173 -35.98 43.04 28.89
C GLU A 173 -36.96 44.12 28.40
N HIS A 174 -37.69 43.87 27.31
CA HIS A 174 -38.73 44.77 26.81
C HIS A 174 -39.94 44.85 27.76
N GLN A 175 -40.39 43.73 28.34
CA GLN A 175 -41.44 43.74 29.36
C GLN A 175 -41.03 44.52 30.61
N VAL A 176 -39.81 44.34 31.10
CA VAL A 176 -39.30 45.07 32.28
C VAL A 176 -39.20 46.58 32.03
N ARG A 177 -38.93 47.01 30.79
CA ARG A 177 -38.92 48.45 30.42
C ARG A 177 -40.31 49.04 30.26
N GLU A 178 -41.31 48.27 29.87
CA GLU A 178 -42.72 48.72 29.80
C GLU A 178 -43.39 48.77 31.18
N GLU A 179 -42.88 48.03 32.18
CA GLU A 179 -43.37 48.04 33.56
C GLU A 179 -42.75 49.13 34.46
N LEU A 180 -41.80 49.93 33.97
CA LEU A 180 -41.28 51.09 34.70
C LEU A 180 -42.32 52.23 34.66
N PRO A 181 -42.93 52.63 35.79
CA PRO A 181 -43.83 53.77 35.80
C PRO A 181 -43.06 55.04 35.46
N GLU A 182 -43.63 55.86 34.57
CA GLU A 182 -43.24 57.26 34.43
C GLU A 182 -43.47 57.96 35.78
N GLU A 183 -42.45 58.03 36.64
CA GLU A 183 -42.39 59.06 37.67
C GLU A 183 -42.08 60.38 36.99
N ASN A 184 -43.10 60.90 36.34
CA ASN A 184 -43.17 62.29 35.95
C ASN A 184 -43.99 63.04 36.99
N THR A 185 -43.37 64.11 37.49
CA THR A 185 -43.96 65.35 38.02
C THR A 185 -44.07 65.57 39.55
N ARG A 186 -43.31 66.60 39.96
CA ARG A 186 -43.69 67.73 40.83
C ARG A 186 -43.98 67.43 42.30
N SER A 187 -43.19 68.05 43.19
CA SER A 187 -43.59 69.23 44.00
C SER A 187 -42.52 69.53 45.05
N GLY A 188 -42.14 70.80 45.19
CA GLY A 188 -41.26 71.32 46.23
C GLY A 188 -40.44 72.51 45.78
#